data_AF-A0A560J779-F1
#
_entry.id   AF-A0A560J779-F1
#
_cell.length_a   1.000
_cell.length_b   1.000
_cell.length_c   1.000
_cell.angle_alpha   90.00
_cell.angle_beta   90.00
_cell.angle_gamma   90.00
#
_symmetry.space_group_name_H-M   'P 1'
#
loop_
_entity.id
_entity.type
_entity.pdbx_description
1 polymer ?
#
loop_
_entity_poly.entity_id
_entity_poly.type
_entity_poly.pdbx_seq_one_letter_code
_entity_poly.pdbx_strand_id
1 'polypeptide(L)' 'MLVLEGKLTVTSGASTVTAGPGEIVYMPKGETVTIHSHEQGAVTAYVTYPHWQEARG' A
#
# COMPACT_ATOMS: atom_id res chain seq x y z
N MET A 1 -2.34 -0.98 -4.32
CA MET A 1 -3.02 0.02 -3.47
C MET A 1 -3.21 1.28 -4.30
N LEU A 2 -4.43 1.77 -4.42
CA LEU A 2 -4.77 3.04 -5.08
C LEU A 2 -4.85 4.14 -4.03
N VAL A 3 -4.19 5.27 -4.27
CA VAL A 3 -4.32 6.47 -3.43
C VAL A 3 -5.52 7.28 -3.91
N LEU A 4 -6.48 7.50 -3.01
CA LEU A 4 -7.68 8.29 -3.29
C LEU A 4 -7.47 9.75 -2.88
N GLU A 5 -6.84 9.98 -1.73
CA GLU A 5 -6.57 11.31 -1.18
C GLU A 5 -5.22 11.32 -0.45
N GLY A 6 -4.61 12.51 -0.35
CA GLY A 6 -3.36 12.71 0.37
C GLY A 6 -2.14 12.18 -0.38
N LYS A 7 -1.09 11.84 0.39
CA LYS A 7 0.21 11.41 -0.16
C LYS A 7 0.83 10.34 0.71
N LEU A 8 1.36 9.30 0.07
CA LEU A 8 2.01 8.17 0.72
C LEU A 8 3.44 7.99 0.22
N THR A 9 4.31 7.59 1.13
CA THR A 9 5.59 6.99 0.79
C THR A 9 5.57 5.52 1.22
N VAL A 10 5.88 4.62 0.29
CA VAL A 10 5.98 3.19 0.51
C VAL A 10 7.43 2.77 0.31
N THR A 11 7.99 2.14 1.32
CA THR A 11 9.36 1.62 1.29
C THR A 11 9.35 0.10 1.35
N SER A 12 10.14 -0.54 0.49
CA SER A 12 10.28 -1.98 0.38
C SER A 12 11.73 -2.33 0.02
N GLY A 13 12.45 -3.01 0.91
CA GLY A 13 13.88 -3.26 0.75
C GLY A 13 14.68 -1.96 0.51
N ALA A 14 15.32 -1.83 -0.64
CA ALA A 14 16.05 -0.62 -1.06
C ALA A 14 15.21 0.35 -1.92
N SER A 15 13.95 0.01 -2.21
CA SER A 15 13.07 0.81 -3.05
C SER A 15 12.14 1.67 -2.20
N THR A 16 12.06 2.96 -2.55
CA THR A 16 11.12 3.90 -1.95
C THR A 16 10.33 4.58 -3.05
N VAL A 17 9.00 4.51 -2.98
CA VAL A 17 8.09 5.11 -3.95
C VAL A 17 7.18 6.08 -3.23
N THR A 18 6.90 7.23 -3.85
CA THR A 18 5.92 8.18 -3.36
C THR A 18 4.74 8.21 -4.32
N ALA A 19 3.53 8.16 -3.79
CA ALA A 19 2.29 8.12 -4.55
C ALA A 19 1.26 9.15 -4.03
N GLY A 20 0.61 9.85 -4.95
CA GLY A 20 -0.50 10.77 -4.73
C GLY A 20 -1.80 10.31 -5.41
N PRO A 21 -2.87 11.13 -5.39
CA PRO A 21 -4.20 10.73 -5.83
C PRO A 21 -4.22 10.21 -7.28
N GLY A 22 -4.83 9.05 -7.49
CA GLY A 22 -4.90 8.38 -8.78
C GLY A 22 -3.73 7.44 -9.09
N GLU A 23 -2.64 7.49 -8.33
CA GLU A 23 -1.49 6.61 -8.51
C GLU A 23 -1.67 5.27 -7.78
N ILE A 24 -1.09 4.21 -8.36
CA ILE A 24 -1.18 2.85 -7.85
C ILE A 24 0.19 2.36 -7.39
N VAL A 25 0.26 1.88 -6.16
CA VAL A 25 1.43 1.19 -5.61
C VAL A 25 1.21 -0.32 -5.66
N TYR A 26 2.13 -1.05 -6.29
CA TYR A 26 2.16 -2.51 -6.24
C TYR A 26 2.86 -2.98 -4.96
N MET A 27 2.28 -3.95 -4.26
CA MET A 27 2.80 -4.52 -3.02
C MET A 27 2.96 -6.04 -3.21
N PRO A 28 4.19 -6.53 -3.45
CA PRO A 28 4.42 -7.94 -3.71
C PRO A 28 4.09 -8.82 -2.50
N LYS A 29 3.54 -10.01 -2.74
CA LYS A 29 3.30 -10.98 -1.68
C LYS A 29 4.63 -11.43 -1.07
N GLY A 30 4.69 -11.47 0.26
CA GLY A 30 5.86 -11.93 1.01
C GLY A 30 6.91 -10.86 1.26
N GLU A 31 6.67 -9.62 0.83
CA GLU A 31 7.57 -8.51 1.07
C GLU A 31 7.09 -7.64 2.24
N THR A 32 8.03 -7.24 3.10
CA THR A 32 7.73 -6.30 4.19
C THR A 32 7.79 -4.88 3.65
N VAL A 33 6.68 -4.17 3.80
CA VAL A 33 6.54 -2.77 3.39
C VAL A 33 6.32 -1.86 4.58
N THR A 34 6.91 -0.68 4.55
CA THR A 34 6.59 0.43 5.45
C THR A 34 5.76 1.45 4.70
N ILE A 35 4.57 1.77 5.23
CA ILE A 35 3.68 2.79 4.67
C ILE A 35 3.72 4.01 5.59
N HIS A 36 4.11 5.16 5.04
CA HIS A 36 4.17 6.43 5.75
C HIS A 36 3.27 7.46 5.10
N SER A 37 2.33 8.03 5.88
CA SER A 37 1.48 9.14 5.46
C SER A 37 2.11 10.48 5.80
N HIS A 38 1.96 11.43 4.88
CA HIS A 38 2.41 12.82 5.08
C HIS A 38 1.40 13.62 5.92
N GLU A 39 1.64 14.90 6.17
CA GLU A 39 0.93 15.71 7.18
C GLU A 39 -0.61 15.65 7.12
N GLN A 40 -1.21 15.62 5.93
CA GLN A 40 -2.67 15.60 5.77
C GLN A 40 -3.28 14.18 5.87
N GLY A 41 -2.49 13.16 6.15
CA GLY A 41 -2.91 11.76 6.07
C GLY A 41 -3.08 11.28 4.63
N ALA A 42 -3.67 10.09 4.46
CA ALA A 42 -4.01 9.55 3.15
C ALA A 42 -5.21 8.59 3.24
N VAL A 43 -6.03 8.57 2.20
CA VAL A 43 -7.13 7.62 2.02
C VAL A 43 -6.75 6.68 0.89
N THR A 44 -6.89 5.37 1.10
CA THR A 44 -6.51 4.37 0.09
C THR A 44 -7.59 3.32 -0.10
N ALA A 45 -7.68 2.82 -1.33
CA ALA A 45 -8.34 1.57 -1.64
C ALA A 45 -7.28 0.49 -1.92
N TYR A 46 -7.45 -0.70 -1.36
CA TYR A 46 -6.58 -1.82 -1.65
C TYR A 46 -7.39 -3.09 -1.82
N VAL A 47 -6.84 -3.99 -2.64
CA VAL A 47 -7.34 -5.34 -2.85
C VAL A 47 -6.15 -6.26 -2.65
N THR A 48 -6.34 -7.32 -1.87
CA THR A 48 -5.37 -8.39 -1.68
C THR A 48 -5.84 -9.64 -2.41
N TYR A 49 -4.90 -10.45 -2.90
CA TYR A 49 -5.18 -11.78 -3.42
C TYR A 49 -4.32 -12.81 -2.66
N PRO A 50 -4.91 -13.90 -2.12
CA PRO A 50 -6.35 -14.13 -2.05
C PRO A 50 -7.02 -13.15 -1.07
N HIS A 51 -8.24 -12.69 -1.39
CA HIS A 51 -8.99 -11.70 -0.60
C HIS A 51 -9.59 -12.30 0.68
N TRP A 52 -9.61 -13.63 0.76
CA TRP A 52 -9.99 -14.43 1.92
C TRP A 52 -9.14 -15.70 1.93
N GLN A 53 -8.90 -16.27 3.10
CA GLN A 53 -8.27 -17.57 3.26
C GLN A 53 -9.15 -18.41 4.18
N GLU A 54 -9.39 -19.67 3.83
CA GLU A 54 -10.05 -20.60 4.74
C GLU A 54 -9.24 -20.74 6.04
N ALA A 55 -9.95 -20.79 7.17
CA ALA A 55 -9.34 -21.06 8.46
C ALA A 55 -8.67 -22.43 8.40
N ARG A 56 -7.36 -22.46 8.66
CA ARG A 56 -6.63 -23.72 8.84
C ARG A 56 -6.68 -24.06 10.32
N GLY A 57 -7.24 -25.23 10.63
CA GLY A 57 -7.29 -25.79 11.99
C GLY A 57 -5.93 -26.23 12.49
#